data_AF-L2FRX1-F1
#
_entry.id   AF-L2FRX1-F1
#
_cell.length_a   1.000
_cell.length_b   1.000
_cell.length_c   1.000
_cell.angle_alpha   90.00
_cell.angle_beta   90.00
_cell.angle_gamma   90.00
#
_symmetry.space_group_name_H-M   'P 1'
#
loop_
_entity.id
_entity.type
_entity.pdbx_description
1 polymer ?
#
loop_
_entity_poly.entity_id
_entity_poly.type
_entity_poly.pdbx_seq_one_letter_code
_entity_poly.pdbx_strand_id
1 'polypeptide(L)'
;MSKGEMASDTVYSMSQIHERLRPGEIRLLRVFPSGPDVESIEGYLVAFTLGASPKYTAISYAWGDRKDISTIRIDGKATPITTSLWHALMGLKKRHEPVWIWADALSINQRDIDELNTQVQFMDSIYHQAHTVAICLGPQSEKDDSKLAFEFMESNAEWKPSNVFCSMLTRDPRRISSVVRLFERNYWRRLWVMQEVFHAKKADVYCGSDCLALDTIFAACKAFESFSDDIEKLFTAGKARTLCFPPSHAYGTNLQVWIFYASAGPN
;
A
#
# COMPACT_ATOMS: atom_id res chain seq x y z
N MET A 1 38.47 -2.78 0.84
CA MET A 1 37.39 -2.67 -0.16
C MET A 1 36.70 -1.33 0.04
N SER A 2 36.68 -0.51 -0.99
CA SER A 2 36.37 0.93 -0.89
C SER A 2 34.86 1.18 -0.97
N LYS A 3 34.35 2.19 -0.23
CA LYS A 3 32.94 2.65 -0.29
C LYS A 3 32.47 3.03 -1.71
N GLY A 4 33.39 3.22 -2.66
CA GLY A 4 33.09 3.49 -4.08
C GLY A 4 32.64 2.27 -4.88
N GLU A 5 33.10 1.05 -4.54
CA GLU A 5 32.77 -0.18 -5.30
C GLU A 5 31.34 -0.68 -5.02
N MET A 6 30.87 -0.58 -3.78
CA MET A 6 29.49 -0.98 -3.43
C MET A 6 28.42 -0.14 -4.14
N ALA A 7 28.69 1.16 -4.35
CA ALA A 7 27.78 2.03 -5.08
C ALA A 7 27.78 1.71 -6.58
N SER A 8 28.92 1.42 -7.20
CA SER A 8 28.99 1.07 -8.63
C SER A 8 28.35 -0.28 -8.95
N ASP A 9 28.48 -1.27 -8.07
CA ASP A 9 27.92 -2.61 -8.28
C ASP A 9 26.39 -2.63 -8.14
N THR A 10 25.86 -1.85 -7.20
CA THR A 10 24.42 -1.58 -7.07
C THR A 10 23.88 -0.83 -8.29
N VAL A 11 24.69 0.09 -8.84
CA VAL A 11 24.36 0.91 -10.03
C VAL A 11 24.36 0.08 -11.32
N TYR A 12 25.19 -0.95 -11.45
CA TYR A 12 25.25 -1.81 -12.65
C TYR A 12 24.15 -2.89 -12.70
N SER A 13 23.60 -3.32 -11.57
CA SER A 13 22.68 -4.48 -11.50
C SER A 13 21.29 -4.21 -12.13
N MET A 14 20.71 -3.02 -11.92
CA MET A 14 19.31 -2.76 -12.35
C MET A 14 19.13 -2.44 -13.85
N SER A 15 20.18 -2.08 -14.58
CA SER A 15 20.06 -1.85 -16.04
C SER A 15 19.96 -3.15 -16.84
N GLN A 16 20.23 -4.31 -16.23
CA GLN A 16 20.22 -5.61 -16.90
C GLN A 16 18.96 -6.45 -16.67
N ILE A 17 17.99 -5.99 -15.88
CA ILE A 17 16.74 -6.74 -15.63
C ILE A 17 15.58 -6.29 -16.54
N HIS A 18 15.74 -5.18 -17.26
CA HIS A 18 14.69 -4.60 -18.08
C HIS A 18 14.95 -4.84 -19.58
N GLU A 19 14.16 -5.69 -20.20
CA GLU A 19 14.05 -5.75 -21.66
C GLU A 19 13.22 -4.57 -22.18
N ARG A 20 13.52 -4.07 -23.38
CA ARG A 20 12.79 -2.93 -23.98
C ARG A 20 11.32 -3.30 -24.23
N LEU A 21 10.41 -2.46 -23.75
CA LEU A 21 8.97 -2.60 -24.02
C LEU A 21 8.61 -2.12 -25.42
N ARG A 22 7.70 -2.83 -26.09
CA ARG A 22 7.02 -2.33 -27.29
C ARG A 22 5.88 -1.37 -26.91
N PRO A 23 5.40 -0.53 -27.84
CA PRO A 23 4.23 0.32 -27.59
C PRO A 23 3.03 -0.50 -27.10
N GLY A 24 2.40 -0.05 -26.01
CA GLY A 24 1.24 -0.72 -25.40
C GLY A 24 1.58 -1.92 -24.51
N GLU A 25 2.87 -2.20 -24.28
CA GLU A 25 3.30 -3.23 -23.34
C GLU A 25 3.54 -2.68 -21.95
N ILE A 26 3.36 -3.58 -20.99
CA ILE A 26 3.70 -3.41 -19.57
C ILE A 26 4.60 -4.55 -19.14
N ARG A 27 5.41 -4.33 -18.12
CA ARG A 27 6.21 -5.39 -17.50
C ARG A 27 5.52 -5.86 -16.23
N LEU A 28 5.48 -7.17 -16.00
CA LEU A 28 4.96 -7.75 -14.78
C LEU A 28 6.06 -8.58 -14.11
N LEU A 29 6.13 -8.49 -12.79
CA LEU A 29 6.96 -9.34 -11.94
C LEU A 29 6.19 -10.62 -11.61
N ARG A 30 6.76 -11.78 -11.94
CA ARG A 30 6.31 -13.07 -11.41
C ARG A 30 7.02 -13.34 -10.09
N VAL A 31 6.31 -13.23 -8.97
CA VAL A 31 6.85 -13.62 -7.66
C VAL A 31 6.54 -15.08 -7.39
N PHE A 32 7.55 -15.86 -7.02
CA PHE A 32 7.42 -17.26 -6.66
C PHE A 32 6.75 -17.47 -5.29
N PRO A 33 6.13 -18.65 -5.05
CA PRO A 33 5.61 -18.98 -3.73
C PRO A 33 6.71 -19.00 -2.66
N SER A 34 6.32 -18.98 -1.39
CA SER A 34 7.27 -19.15 -0.28
C SER A 34 8.05 -20.45 -0.39
N GLY A 35 9.38 -20.32 -0.55
CA GLY A 35 10.34 -21.42 -0.42
C GLY A 35 10.67 -21.73 1.04
N PRO A 36 11.75 -22.50 1.29
CA PRO A 36 12.24 -22.80 2.64
C PRO A 36 12.60 -21.53 3.42
N ASP A 37 13.14 -20.53 2.73
CA ASP A 37 13.29 -19.19 3.24
C ASP A 37 12.00 -18.40 2.95
N VAL A 38 11.23 -18.16 4.01
CA VAL A 38 9.95 -17.46 3.90
C VAL A 38 10.12 -15.98 3.60
N GLU A 39 11.27 -15.39 3.96
CA GLU A 39 11.58 -13.97 3.79
C GLU A 39 12.23 -13.67 2.42
N SER A 40 12.73 -14.69 1.71
CA SER A 40 13.30 -14.49 0.38
C SER A 40 12.22 -14.17 -0.66
N ILE A 41 12.44 -13.15 -1.48
CA ILE A 41 11.58 -12.88 -2.64
C ILE A 41 12.37 -13.22 -3.90
N GLU A 42 11.83 -14.14 -4.68
CA GLU A 42 12.42 -14.58 -5.94
C GLU A 42 11.39 -14.51 -7.05
N GLY A 43 11.86 -14.17 -8.26
CA GLY A 43 10.98 -14.00 -9.39
C GLY A 43 11.70 -13.68 -10.69
N TYR A 44 10.92 -13.32 -11.70
CA TYR A 44 11.38 -12.87 -13.01
C TYR A 44 10.43 -11.82 -13.60
N LEU A 45 10.94 -10.98 -14.49
CA LEU A 45 10.14 -9.95 -15.18
C LEU A 45 9.73 -10.42 -16.58
N VAL A 46 8.49 -10.15 -16.98
CA VAL A 46 8.00 -10.46 -18.33
C VAL A 46 7.18 -9.31 -18.89
N ALA A 47 7.39 -8.99 -20.17
CA ALA A 47 6.59 -8.02 -20.90
C ALA A 47 5.30 -8.65 -21.44
N PHE A 48 4.19 -7.93 -21.32
CA PHE A 48 2.88 -8.31 -21.86
C PHE A 48 2.23 -7.11 -22.52
N THR A 49 1.49 -7.32 -23.61
CA THR A 49 0.55 -6.31 -24.11
C THR A 49 -0.54 -6.11 -23.06
N LEU A 50 -0.83 -4.87 -22.68
CA LEU A 50 -1.73 -4.54 -21.57
C LEU A 50 -3.10 -5.23 -21.68
N GLY A 51 -3.75 -5.18 -22.84
CA GLY A 51 -5.05 -5.82 -23.08
C GLY A 51 -5.03 -7.36 -23.17
N ALA A 52 -3.85 -7.98 -23.15
CA ALA A 52 -3.66 -9.43 -23.25
C ALA A 52 -2.79 -9.98 -22.11
N SER A 53 -2.59 -9.22 -21.04
CA SER A 53 -1.82 -9.65 -19.88
C SER A 53 -2.56 -10.71 -19.06
N PRO A 54 -1.86 -11.61 -18.35
CA PRO A 54 -2.49 -12.48 -17.36
C PRO A 54 -3.13 -11.64 -16.24
N LYS A 55 -4.00 -12.24 -15.43
CA LYS A 55 -4.50 -11.57 -14.22
C LYS A 55 -3.32 -11.18 -13.32
N TYR A 56 -3.20 -9.90 -13.00
CA TYR A 56 -2.15 -9.35 -12.15
C TYR A 56 -2.70 -8.46 -11.05
N THR A 57 -1.90 -8.28 -10.01
CA THR A 57 -2.13 -7.32 -8.93
C THR A 57 -1.27 -6.09 -9.16
N ALA A 58 -1.85 -4.90 -9.25
CA ALA A 58 -1.08 -3.66 -9.23
C ALA A 58 -0.86 -3.22 -7.78
N ILE A 59 0.38 -2.96 -7.37
CA ILE A 59 0.65 -2.45 -6.01
C ILE A 59 0.69 -0.92 -5.98
N SER A 60 0.00 -0.40 -4.98
CA SER A 60 -0.03 0.99 -4.59
C SER A 60 0.65 1.08 -3.21
N TYR A 61 1.84 1.68 -3.13
CA TYR A 61 2.63 1.73 -1.89
C TYR A 61 3.40 3.03 -1.75
N ALA A 62 3.71 3.44 -0.52
CA ALA A 62 4.53 4.63 -0.28
C ALA A 62 5.97 4.39 -0.68
N TRP A 63 6.52 5.24 -1.54
CA TRP A 63 7.94 5.21 -1.81
C TRP A 63 8.71 5.47 -0.51
N GLY A 64 9.67 4.59 -0.20
CA GLY A 64 10.49 4.67 1.00
C GLY A 64 11.74 5.55 0.82
N ASP A 65 12.57 5.60 1.85
CA ASP A 65 13.92 6.18 1.70
C ASP A 65 14.73 5.33 0.72
N ARG A 66 15.32 5.97 -0.30
CA ARG A 66 16.17 5.31 -1.29
C ARG A 66 17.44 4.70 -0.69
N LYS A 67 17.80 5.09 0.53
CA LYS A 67 18.94 4.54 1.29
C LYS A 67 18.55 3.32 2.12
N ASP A 68 17.26 3.16 2.41
CA ASP A 68 16.73 2.00 3.13
C ASP A 68 16.36 0.92 2.13
N ILE A 69 17.30 0.00 1.91
CA ILE A 69 17.23 -1.01 0.86
C ILE A 69 17.16 -2.42 1.42
N SER A 70 16.38 -3.25 0.74
CA SER A 70 16.30 -4.69 0.89
C SER A 70 16.66 -5.34 -0.46
N THR A 71 17.03 -6.62 -0.45
CA THR A 71 17.47 -7.31 -1.68
C THR A 71 16.50 -8.44 -2.02
N ILE A 72 16.11 -8.52 -3.28
CA ILE A 72 15.33 -9.62 -3.86
C ILE A 72 16.13 -10.29 -4.98
N ARG A 73 15.69 -11.46 -5.47
CA ARG A 73 16.29 -12.11 -6.65
C ARG A 73 15.35 -12.00 -7.84
N ILE A 74 15.80 -11.32 -8.89
CA ILE A 74 15.10 -11.26 -10.18
C ILE A 74 16.00 -11.91 -11.23
N ASP A 75 15.50 -12.94 -11.91
CA ASP A 75 16.27 -13.69 -12.92
C ASP A 75 17.60 -14.23 -12.37
N GLY A 76 17.57 -14.69 -11.12
CA GLY A 76 18.74 -15.18 -10.39
C GLY A 76 19.72 -14.09 -9.91
N LYS A 77 19.50 -12.81 -10.24
CA LYS A 77 20.35 -11.67 -9.88
C LYS A 77 19.86 -10.96 -8.63
N ALA A 78 20.79 -10.61 -7.74
CA ALA A 78 20.50 -9.79 -6.57
C ALA A 78 20.12 -8.37 -7.02
N THR A 79 18.88 -7.98 -6.72
CA THR A 79 18.28 -6.72 -7.11
C THR A 79 17.90 -5.92 -5.87
N PRO A 80 18.50 -4.74 -5.66
CA PRO A 80 18.17 -3.86 -4.54
C PRO A 80 16.83 -3.17 -4.81
N ILE A 81 15.97 -3.14 -3.79
CA ILE A 81 14.71 -2.41 -3.79
C ILE A 81 14.56 -1.65 -2.47
N THR A 82 13.72 -0.63 -2.44
CA THR A 82 13.41 0.03 -1.15
C THR A 82 12.74 -0.97 -0.20
N THR A 83 13.04 -0.87 1.10
CA THR A 83 12.41 -1.70 2.13
C THR A 83 10.88 -1.59 2.14
N SER A 84 10.34 -0.42 1.77
CA SER A 84 8.88 -0.23 1.59
C SER A 84 8.29 -1.15 0.50
N LEU A 85 8.93 -1.22 -0.67
CA LEU A 85 8.51 -2.14 -1.75
C LEU A 85 8.68 -3.60 -1.34
N TRP A 86 9.76 -3.92 -0.62
CA TRP A 86 9.98 -5.27 -0.11
C TRP A 86 8.83 -5.73 0.81
N HIS A 87 8.40 -4.88 1.74
CA HIS A 87 7.25 -5.17 2.60
C HIS A 87 5.95 -5.35 1.80
N ALA A 88 5.71 -4.51 0.78
CA ALA A 88 4.55 -4.64 -0.09
C ALA A 88 4.54 -5.99 -0.85
N LEU A 89 5.69 -6.38 -1.42
CA LEU A 89 5.84 -7.67 -2.10
C LEU A 89 5.68 -8.85 -1.14
N MET A 90 6.23 -8.75 0.07
CA MET A 90 6.09 -9.78 1.09
C MET A 90 4.65 -9.99 1.52
N GLY A 91 3.86 -8.92 1.67
CA GLY A 91 2.44 -9.01 2.00
C GLY A 91 1.59 -9.71 0.93
N LEU A 92 2.04 -9.67 -0.33
CA LEU A 92 1.34 -10.29 -1.48
C LEU A 92 1.85 -11.67 -1.86
N LYS A 93 3.03 -12.05 -1.36
CA LYS A 93 3.63 -13.35 -1.63
C LYS A 93 2.73 -14.45 -1.08
N LYS A 94 2.26 -15.34 -1.96
CA LYS A 94 1.40 -16.46 -1.57
C LYS A 94 2.23 -17.69 -1.21
N ARG A 95 1.67 -18.54 -0.36
CA ARG A 95 2.35 -19.74 0.13
C ARG A 95 2.54 -20.82 -0.95
N HIS A 96 1.57 -20.98 -1.85
CA HIS A 96 1.51 -22.16 -2.73
C HIS A 96 1.44 -21.85 -4.22
N GLU A 97 1.18 -20.60 -4.60
CA GLU A 97 1.04 -20.22 -6.00
C GLU A 97 1.85 -18.96 -6.31
N PRO A 98 2.45 -18.85 -7.50
CA PRO A 98 3.13 -17.63 -7.87
C PRO A 98 2.11 -16.54 -8.23
N VAL A 99 2.48 -15.28 -8.06
CA VAL A 99 1.61 -14.12 -8.32
C VAL A 99 2.24 -13.20 -9.36
N TRP A 100 1.39 -12.64 -10.24
CA TRP A 100 1.79 -11.59 -11.17
C TRP A 100 1.56 -10.24 -10.51
N ILE A 101 2.59 -9.43 -10.41
CA ILE A 101 2.55 -8.12 -9.75
C ILE A 101 3.06 -7.06 -10.71
N TRP A 102 2.33 -5.94 -10.79
CA TRP A 102 2.85 -4.71 -11.37
C TRP A 102 3.26 -3.77 -10.23
N ALA A 103 4.51 -3.32 -10.27
CA ALA A 103 5.13 -2.44 -9.28
C ALA A 103 5.96 -1.39 -10.03
N ASP A 104 5.56 -0.12 -10.01
CA ASP A 104 6.20 0.97 -10.76
C ASP A 104 7.76 0.95 -10.70
N ALA A 105 8.35 0.77 -9.52
CA ALA A 105 9.79 0.76 -9.33
C ALA A 105 10.54 -0.43 -9.97
N LEU A 106 9.85 -1.53 -10.29
CA LEU A 106 10.42 -2.74 -10.92
C LEU A 106 9.86 -3.01 -12.33
N SER A 107 8.65 -2.54 -12.59
CA SER A 107 7.92 -2.78 -13.84
C SER A 107 8.20 -1.69 -14.87
N ILE A 108 8.73 -0.55 -14.44
CA ILE A 108 9.16 0.55 -15.30
C ILE A 108 10.68 0.69 -15.16
N ASN A 109 11.38 0.77 -16.27
CA ASN A 109 12.78 1.15 -16.29
C ASN A 109 12.93 2.62 -15.90
N GLN A 110 13.12 2.88 -14.59
CA GLN A 110 13.22 4.23 -14.01
C GLN A 110 14.38 5.09 -14.56
N ARG A 111 15.30 4.49 -15.35
CA ARG A 111 16.43 5.19 -15.98
C ARG A 111 16.20 5.52 -17.45
N ASP A 112 15.22 4.92 -18.08
CA ASP A 112 14.80 5.24 -19.44
C ASP A 112 13.65 6.25 -19.34
N ILE A 113 13.94 7.52 -19.60
CA ILE A 113 12.98 8.62 -19.48
C ILE A 113 11.84 8.45 -20.48
N ASP A 114 12.10 7.87 -21.66
CA ASP A 114 11.08 7.64 -22.67
C ASP A 114 10.13 6.52 -22.23
N GLU A 115 10.67 5.42 -21.70
CA GLU A 115 9.85 4.36 -21.10
C GLU A 115 9.05 4.90 -19.91
N LEU A 116 9.70 5.63 -18.99
CA LEU A 116 9.04 6.21 -17.82
C LEU A 116 7.86 7.10 -18.22
N ASN A 117 8.07 8.06 -19.12
CA ASN A 117 7.01 8.96 -19.57
C ASN A 117 5.87 8.19 -20.25
N THR A 118 6.20 7.18 -21.05
CA THR A 118 5.19 6.33 -21.72
C THR A 118 4.38 5.52 -20.71
N GLN A 119 5.04 4.89 -19.72
CA GLN A 119 4.37 4.06 -18.72
C GLN A 119 3.53 4.90 -17.74
N VAL A 120 3.98 6.11 -17.39
CA VAL A 120 3.19 7.06 -16.57
C VAL A 120 1.87 7.40 -17.27
N GLN A 121 1.87 7.58 -18.60
CA GLN A 121 0.63 7.78 -19.37
C GLN A 121 -0.29 6.55 -19.38
N PHE A 122 0.24 5.34 -19.14
CA PHE A 122 -0.54 4.11 -19.05
C PHE A 122 -1.03 3.78 -17.64
N MET A 123 -0.63 4.52 -16.60
CA MET A 123 -0.96 4.17 -15.21
C MET A 123 -2.47 3.99 -14.99
N ASP A 124 -3.31 4.89 -15.50
CA ASP A 124 -4.77 4.77 -15.37
C ASP A 124 -5.27 3.44 -15.95
N SER A 125 -4.77 3.05 -17.13
CA SER A 125 -5.15 1.79 -17.78
C SER A 125 -4.58 0.57 -17.06
N ILE A 126 -3.39 0.67 -16.48
CA ILE A 126 -2.75 -0.40 -15.70
C ILE A 126 -3.53 -0.68 -14.42
N TYR A 127 -3.91 0.35 -13.66
CA TYR A 127 -4.71 0.16 -12.46
C TYR A 127 -6.14 -0.29 -12.79
N HIS A 128 -6.71 0.22 -13.89
CA HIS A 128 -8.04 -0.20 -14.34
C HIS A 128 -8.12 -1.66 -14.80
N GLN A 129 -7.08 -2.16 -15.48
CA GLN A 129 -7.04 -3.53 -16.01
C GLN A 129 -6.49 -4.55 -15.00
N ALA A 130 -5.92 -4.10 -13.89
CA ALA A 130 -5.50 -4.97 -12.81
C ALA A 130 -6.68 -5.83 -12.32
N HIS A 131 -6.40 -7.09 -11.98
CA HIS A 131 -7.40 -7.96 -11.39
C HIS A 131 -7.77 -7.48 -9.97
N THR A 132 -6.77 -7.02 -9.24
CA THR A 132 -6.89 -6.37 -7.93
C THR A 132 -5.83 -5.27 -7.83
N VAL A 133 -6.16 -4.17 -7.17
CA VAL A 133 -5.17 -3.20 -6.69
C VAL A 133 -4.88 -3.46 -5.22
N ALA A 134 -3.61 -3.68 -4.89
CA ALA A 134 -3.17 -3.88 -3.52
C ALA A 134 -2.62 -2.57 -2.95
N ILE A 135 -3.35 -2.00 -2.00
CA ILE A 135 -2.97 -0.78 -1.28
C ILE A 135 -2.12 -1.17 -0.07
N CYS A 136 -0.82 -0.97 -0.13
CA CYS A 136 0.11 -1.42 0.90
C CYS A 136 0.48 -0.27 1.85
N LEU A 137 0.03 -0.38 3.10
CA LEU A 137 0.28 0.58 4.17
C LEU A 137 1.65 0.38 4.85
N GLY A 138 2.44 -0.59 4.41
CA GLY A 138 3.71 -0.99 5.03
C GLY A 138 3.57 -2.17 6.00
N PRO A 139 4.59 -2.45 6.84
CA PRO A 139 4.57 -3.58 7.76
C PRO A 139 3.56 -3.39 8.90
N GLN A 140 3.18 -4.50 9.54
CA GLN A 140 2.53 -4.44 10.85
C GLN A 140 3.51 -3.82 11.86
N SER A 141 2.96 -3.05 12.80
CA SER A 141 3.75 -2.39 13.84
C SER A 141 2.99 -2.36 15.15
N GLU A 142 3.68 -2.71 16.24
CA GLU A 142 3.17 -2.53 17.60
C GLU A 142 3.10 -1.04 17.97
N LYS A 143 3.92 -0.19 17.34
CA LYS A 143 3.95 1.26 17.64
C LYS A 143 2.64 1.96 17.31
N ASP A 144 1.96 1.49 16.26
CA ASP A 144 0.67 2.02 15.82
C ASP A 144 -0.52 1.09 16.10
N ASP A 145 -0.29 -0.07 16.73
CA ASP A 145 -1.31 -1.08 16.98
C ASP A 145 -2.06 -1.50 15.68
N SER A 146 -1.39 -1.51 14.53
CA SER A 146 -2.01 -1.74 13.21
C SER A 146 -2.80 -3.05 13.12
N LYS A 147 -2.32 -4.12 13.75
CA LYS A 147 -3.08 -5.38 13.82
C LYS A 147 -4.41 -5.21 14.53
N LEU A 148 -4.41 -4.51 15.67
CA LEU A 148 -5.65 -4.19 16.41
C LEU A 148 -6.58 -3.31 15.56
N ALA A 149 -6.04 -2.37 14.78
CA ALA A 149 -6.84 -1.57 13.86
C ALA A 149 -7.55 -2.44 12.80
N PHE A 150 -6.83 -3.38 12.19
CA PHE A 150 -7.40 -4.30 11.20
C PHE A 150 -8.45 -5.22 11.83
N GLU A 151 -8.15 -5.89 12.95
CA GLU A 151 -9.10 -6.74 13.67
C GLU A 151 -10.35 -5.96 14.09
N PHE A 152 -10.18 -4.70 14.50
CA PHE A 152 -11.28 -3.84 14.88
C PHE A 152 -12.15 -3.41 13.70
N MET A 153 -11.55 -3.06 12.56
CA MET A 153 -12.30 -2.72 11.34
C MET A 153 -13.04 -3.93 10.76
N GLU A 154 -12.43 -5.11 10.78
CA GLU A 154 -13.02 -6.35 10.30
C GLU A 154 -14.22 -6.78 11.15
N SER A 155 -14.05 -6.79 12.48
CA SER A 155 -15.08 -7.23 13.42
C SER A 155 -16.32 -6.31 13.46
N ASN A 156 -16.23 -5.14 12.83
CA ASN A 156 -17.29 -4.13 12.83
C ASN A 156 -17.72 -3.74 11.41
N ALA A 157 -17.52 -4.59 10.38
CA ALA A 157 -17.75 -4.26 8.97
C ALA A 157 -19.10 -3.57 8.66
N GLU A 158 -20.16 -3.85 9.44
CA GLU A 158 -21.36 -3.02 9.47
C GLU A 158 -21.24 -1.87 10.49
N TRP A 159 -20.45 -0.86 10.15
CA TRP A 159 -20.34 0.36 10.95
C TRP A 159 -21.63 1.20 10.82
N LYS A 160 -22.74 0.71 11.38
CA LYS A 160 -24.00 1.44 11.44
C LYS A 160 -23.94 2.46 12.58
N PRO A 161 -24.21 3.75 12.31
CA PRO A 161 -24.31 4.75 13.36
C PRO A 161 -25.37 4.31 14.37
N SER A 162 -24.92 3.92 15.56
CA SER A 162 -25.81 3.45 16.62
C SER A 162 -25.24 3.81 17.98
N ASN A 163 -26.10 3.90 18.99
CA ASN A 163 -25.69 4.12 20.38
C ASN A 163 -24.69 3.05 20.86
N VAL A 164 -24.72 1.85 20.27
CA VAL A 164 -23.76 0.76 20.52
C VAL A 164 -22.37 1.17 20.07
N PHE A 165 -22.24 1.76 18.88
CA PHE A 165 -20.95 2.25 18.38
C PHE A 165 -20.39 3.38 19.26
N CYS A 166 -21.22 4.35 19.66
CA CYS A 166 -20.80 5.40 20.58
C CYS A 166 -20.37 4.85 21.97
N SER A 167 -21.06 3.82 22.47
CA SER A 167 -20.66 3.11 23.69
C SER A 167 -19.36 2.29 23.52
N MET A 168 -19.08 1.84 22.30
CA MET A 168 -17.84 1.13 21.97
C MET A 168 -16.66 2.09 21.89
N LEU A 169 -16.83 3.27 21.26
CA LEU A 169 -15.85 4.37 21.22
C LEU A 169 -15.37 4.75 22.63
N THR A 170 -16.30 4.81 23.59
CA THR A 170 -16.03 5.23 24.97
C THR A 170 -15.44 4.13 25.85
N ARG A 171 -15.63 2.84 25.50
CA ARG A 171 -15.19 1.69 26.29
C ARG A 171 -13.74 1.30 26.05
N ASP A 172 -13.23 1.43 24.82
CA ASP A 172 -11.86 1.05 24.48
C ASP A 172 -11.19 2.08 23.55
N PRO A 173 -10.65 3.18 24.13
CA PRO A 173 -9.98 4.23 23.37
C PRO A 173 -8.76 3.73 22.57
N ARG A 174 -8.18 2.57 22.92
CA ARG A 174 -7.00 2.03 22.22
C ARG A 174 -7.36 1.58 20.81
N ARG A 175 -8.53 0.95 20.62
CA ARG A 175 -9.04 0.54 19.31
C ARG A 175 -9.28 1.72 18.37
N ILE A 176 -9.75 2.84 18.92
CA ILE A 176 -9.96 4.07 18.14
C ILE A 176 -8.63 4.70 17.78
N SER A 177 -7.72 4.79 18.76
CA SER A 177 -6.36 5.27 18.56
C SER A 177 -5.59 4.46 17.51
N SER A 178 -5.75 3.13 17.48
CA SER A 178 -5.07 2.28 16.50
C SER A 178 -5.54 2.56 15.06
N VAL A 179 -6.84 2.74 14.85
CA VAL A 179 -7.39 3.12 13.53
C VAL A 179 -6.91 4.51 13.12
N VAL A 180 -6.94 5.50 14.03
CA VAL A 180 -6.44 6.86 13.73
C VAL A 180 -4.98 6.82 13.29
N ARG A 181 -4.11 6.14 14.06
CA ARG A 181 -2.68 6.04 13.73
C ARG A 181 -2.42 5.30 12.42
N LEU A 182 -3.27 4.32 12.07
CA LEU A 182 -3.18 3.64 10.78
C LEU A 182 -3.40 4.63 9.61
N PHE A 183 -4.31 5.60 9.76
CA PHE A 183 -4.56 6.68 8.79
C PHE A 183 -3.51 7.82 8.82
N GLU A 184 -2.63 7.84 9.82
CA GLU A 184 -1.50 8.79 9.87
C GLU A 184 -0.28 8.31 9.06
N ARG A 185 -0.27 7.04 8.64
CA ARG A 185 0.83 6.45 7.87
C ARG A 185 1.10 7.21 6.57
N ASN A 186 2.37 7.21 6.16
CA ASN A 186 2.87 7.99 5.01
C ASN A 186 2.15 7.69 3.69
N TYR A 187 1.61 6.48 3.53
CA TYR A 187 0.83 6.10 2.35
C TYR A 187 -0.27 7.12 2.02
N TRP A 188 -1.00 7.58 3.03
CA TRP A 188 -2.15 8.48 2.87
C TRP A 188 -1.77 9.92 2.48
N ARG A 189 -0.49 10.27 2.53
CA ARG A 189 0.02 11.60 2.16
C ARG A 189 0.38 11.72 0.68
N ARG A 190 0.22 10.63 -0.09
CA ARG A 190 0.60 10.58 -1.51
C ARG A 190 -0.52 11.16 -2.38
N LEU A 191 -0.17 12.14 -3.22
CA LEU A 191 -1.08 12.75 -4.20
C LEU A 191 -1.58 11.74 -5.25
N TRP A 192 -0.78 10.74 -5.60
CA TRP A 192 -1.08 9.77 -6.66
C TRP A 192 -2.05 8.66 -6.26
N VAL A 193 -2.42 8.54 -4.97
CA VAL A 193 -3.38 7.52 -4.48
C VAL A 193 -4.70 7.58 -5.25
N MET A 194 -5.10 8.76 -5.73
CA MET A 194 -6.34 8.92 -6.49
C MET A 194 -6.38 8.08 -7.77
N GLN A 195 -5.33 8.11 -8.60
CA GLN A 195 -5.32 7.33 -9.84
C GLN A 195 -5.32 5.82 -9.58
N GLU A 196 -4.69 5.41 -8.47
CA GLU A 196 -4.50 4.00 -8.11
C GLU A 196 -5.79 3.39 -7.54
N VAL A 197 -6.53 4.15 -6.74
CA VAL A 197 -7.74 3.70 -6.03
C VAL A 197 -9.01 3.85 -6.86
N PHE A 198 -9.20 4.99 -7.56
CA PHE A 198 -10.45 5.25 -8.28
C PHE A 198 -10.61 4.41 -9.55
N HIS A 199 -9.51 4.01 -10.19
CA HIS A 199 -9.57 3.21 -11.41
C HIS A 199 -9.71 1.71 -11.12
N ALA A 200 -9.46 1.27 -9.89
CA ALA A 200 -9.46 -0.13 -9.51
C ALA A 200 -10.86 -0.76 -9.65
N LYS A 201 -10.97 -1.86 -10.38
CA LYS A 201 -12.19 -2.69 -10.38
C LYS A 201 -12.42 -3.40 -9.04
N LYS A 202 -11.31 -3.71 -8.36
CA LYS A 202 -11.27 -4.29 -7.02
C LYS A 202 -10.02 -3.78 -6.33
N ALA A 203 -10.14 -3.37 -5.07
CA ALA A 203 -9.01 -2.97 -4.25
C ALA A 203 -9.06 -3.61 -2.87
N ASP A 204 -7.89 -4.04 -2.40
CA ASP A 204 -7.67 -4.64 -1.10
C ASP A 204 -6.55 -3.86 -0.39
N VAL A 205 -6.73 -3.56 0.90
CA VAL A 205 -5.80 -2.79 1.74
C VAL A 205 -5.00 -3.73 2.61
N TYR A 206 -3.68 -3.67 2.48
CA TYR A 206 -2.70 -4.51 3.14
C TYR A 206 -1.91 -3.76 4.20
N CYS A 207 -1.69 -4.42 5.34
CA CYS A 207 -0.71 -4.01 6.35
C CYS A 207 0.05 -5.25 6.81
N GLY A 208 1.31 -5.39 6.39
CA GLY A 208 2.04 -6.66 6.50
C GLY A 208 1.27 -7.78 5.79
N SER A 209 0.94 -8.85 6.53
CA SER A 209 0.15 -9.98 6.04
C SER A 209 -1.36 -9.81 6.21
N ASP A 210 -1.82 -8.80 6.96
CA ASP A 210 -3.25 -8.56 7.14
C ASP A 210 -3.82 -7.83 5.92
N CYS A 211 -5.07 -8.13 5.59
CA CYS A 211 -5.75 -7.62 4.40
C CYS A 211 -7.22 -7.36 4.70
N LEU A 212 -7.74 -6.19 4.28
CA LEU A 212 -9.16 -5.87 4.29
C LEU A 212 -9.61 -5.40 2.91
N ALA A 213 -10.85 -5.71 2.54
CA ALA A 213 -11.45 -5.11 1.36
C ALA A 213 -11.53 -3.59 1.51
N LEU A 214 -11.33 -2.85 0.42
CA LEU A 214 -11.39 -1.39 0.46
C LEU A 214 -12.73 -0.87 1.00
N ASP A 215 -13.83 -1.57 0.71
CA ASP A 215 -15.17 -1.24 1.21
C ASP A 215 -15.25 -1.25 2.75
N THR A 216 -14.52 -2.16 3.41
CA THR A 216 -14.42 -2.21 4.88
C THR A 216 -13.71 -0.96 5.42
N ILE A 217 -12.65 -0.52 4.74
CA ILE A 217 -11.94 0.72 5.09
C ILE A 217 -12.85 1.94 4.88
N PHE A 218 -13.61 1.98 3.78
CA PHE A 218 -14.59 3.04 3.54
C PHE A 218 -15.70 3.08 4.58
N ALA A 219 -16.24 1.93 4.99
CA ALA A 219 -17.25 1.84 6.03
C ALA A 219 -16.72 2.38 7.37
N ALA A 220 -15.49 2.03 7.74
CA ALA A 220 -14.83 2.58 8.91
C ALA A 220 -14.68 4.11 8.82
N CYS A 221 -14.18 4.65 7.70
CA CYS A 221 -14.05 6.10 7.49
C CYS A 221 -15.39 6.85 7.66
N LYS A 222 -16.48 6.36 7.04
CA LYS A 222 -17.81 6.97 7.13
C LYS A 222 -18.35 7.01 8.56
N ALA A 223 -18.06 5.98 9.34
CA ALA A 223 -18.44 5.98 10.74
C ALA A 223 -17.57 6.91 11.58
N PHE A 224 -16.26 6.94 11.38
CA PHE A 224 -15.40 7.92 12.05
C PHE A 224 -15.82 9.37 11.77
N GLU A 225 -16.26 9.68 10.55
CA GLU A 225 -16.86 10.97 10.20
C GLU A 225 -18.13 11.25 10.99
N SER A 226 -19.05 10.30 11.02
CA SER A 226 -20.36 10.46 11.69
C SER A 226 -20.25 10.70 13.20
N PHE A 227 -19.10 10.35 13.79
CA PHE A 227 -18.81 10.51 15.22
C PHE A 227 -17.61 11.41 15.49
N SER A 228 -17.21 12.28 14.54
CA SER A 228 -16.01 13.11 14.65
C SER A 228 -15.98 13.92 15.94
N ASP A 229 -17.11 14.54 16.31
CA ASP A 229 -17.22 15.38 17.50
C ASP A 229 -17.03 14.59 18.81
N ASP A 230 -17.52 13.35 18.86
CA ASP A 230 -17.39 12.48 20.04
C ASP A 230 -15.97 11.93 20.15
N ILE A 231 -15.35 11.61 19.02
CA ILE A 231 -13.95 11.21 18.93
C ILE A 231 -13.05 12.37 19.37
N GLU A 232 -13.28 13.59 18.89
CA GLU A 232 -12.53 14.78 19.31
C GLU A 232 -12.62 15.04 20.82
N LYS A 233 -13.82 14.90 21.40
CA LYS A 233 -14.02 15.02 22.87
C LYS A 233 -13.24 13.97 23.65
N LEU A 234 -13.18 12.73 23.17
CA LEU A 234 -12.39 11.65 23.80
C LEU A 234 -10.90 12.00 23.87
N PHE A 235 -10.36 12.67 22.84
CA PHE A 235 -8.95 13.04 22.78
C PHE A 235 -8.65 14.37 23.51
N THR A 236 -9.58 15.33 23.55
CA THR A 236 -9.39 16.62 24.24
C THR A 236 -9.60 16.55 25.77
N ALA A 237 -10.40 15.61 26.28
CA ALA A 237 -10.73 15.48 27.71
C ALA A 237 -9.63 14.85 28.61
N GLY A 238 -8.39 14.70 28.14
CA GLY A 238 -7.23 14.50 29.02
C GLY A 238 -6.95 13.08 29.55
N LYS A 239 -7.60 12.03 29.05
CA LYS A 239 -7.22 10.62 29.35
C LYS A 239 -6.20 10.01 28.39
N ALA A 240 -5.85 10.72 27.32
CA ALA A 240 -4.84 10.30 26.34
C ALA A 240 -3.55 11.16 26.43
N ARG A 241 -3.13 11.57 27.64
CA ARG A 241 -1.93 12.40 27.85
C ARG A 241 -0.59 11.75 27.44
N THR A 242 -0.60 10.48 27.02
CA THR A 242 0.60 9.77 26.49
C THR A 242 0.61 9.67 24.96
N LEU A 243 -0.43 10.19 24.29
CA LEU A 243 -0.54 10.20 22.84
C LEU A 243 -0.35 11.63 22.35
N CYS A 244 0.91 12.01 22.08
CA CYS A 244 1.21 13.24 21.38
C CYS A 244 0.53 13.21 20.01
N PHE A 245 -0.60 13.88 19.88
CA PHE A 245 -1.19 14.20 18.60
C PHE A 245 -0.98 15.69 18.29
N PRO A 246 -0.79 16.07 17.02
CA PRO A 246 -0.83 17.46 16.60
C PRO A 246 -2.26 18.03 16.74
N PRO A 247 -2.42 19.34 16.97
CA PRO A 247 -3.71 19.99 17.23
C PRO A 247 -4.70 19.83 16.07
N SER A 248 -5.99 19.98 16.38
CA SER A 248 -7.20 19.72 15.57
C SER A 248 -7.18 20.14 14.08
N HIS A 249 -6.31 21.06 13.67
CA HIS A 249 -6.11 21.43 12.27
C HIS A 249 -5.25 20.44 11.45
N ALA A 250 -4.69 19.41 12.08
CA ALA A 250 -3.87 18.38 11.42
C ALA A 250 -4.65 17.12 11.02
N TYR A 251 -5.84 16.87 11.60
CA TYR A 251 -6.72 15.75 11.21
C TYR A 251 -7.56 16.07 9.96
N GLY A 252 -7.72 17.36 9.66
CA GLY A 252 -8.60 17.89 8.62
C GLY A 252 -8.11 17.72 7.17
N THR A 253 -6.95 17.12 6.91
CA THR A 253 -6.53 16.86 5.53
C THR A 253 -6.72 15.39 5.17
N ASN A 254 -6.02 14.44 5.77
CA ASN A 254 -6.02 13.06 5.22
C ASN A 254 -7.31 12.25 5.47
N LEU A 255 -7.90 12.34 6.67
CA LEU A 255 -9.16 11.64 6.97
C LEU A 255 -10.33 12.32 6.26
N GLN A 256 -10.38 13.66 6.23
CA GLN A 256 -11.39 14.42 5.47
C GLN A 256 -11.25 14.22 3.97
N VAL A 257 -10.04 14.10 3.45
CA VAL A 257 -9.77 13.74 2.05
C VAL A 257 -10.32 12.35 1.74
N TRP A 258 -10.15 11.36 2.64
CA TRP A 258 -10.72 10.02 2.45
C TRP A 258 -12.22 9.93 2.69
N ILE A 259 -12.75 10.71 3.61
CA ILE A 259 -14.19 10.91 3.83
C ILE A 259 -14.83 11.52 2.58
N PHE A 260 -14.22 12.57 2.03
CA PHE A 260 -14.60 13.18 0.77
C PHE A 260 -14.55 12.13 -0.36
N TYR A 261 -13.50 11.32 -0.44
CA TYR A 261 -13.41 10.23 -1.42
C TYR A 261 -14.42 9.08 -1.19
N ALA A 262 -14.74 8.73 0.05
CA ALA A 262 -15.73 7.72 0.41
C ALA A 262 -17.17 8.18 0.10
N SER A 263 -17.40 9.50 0.14
CA SER A 263 -18.65 10.15 -0.23
C SER A 263 -18.79 10.37 -1.75
N ALA A 264 -17.68 10.44 -2.47
CA ALA A 264 -17.60 10.60 -3.93
C ALA A 264 -17.42 9.26 -4.68
N GLY A 265 -17.90 8.15 -4.12
CA GLY A 265 -17.70 6.79 -4.64
C GLY A 265 -17.97 6.62 -6.15
N PRO A 266 -17.46 5.55 -6.76
CA PRO A 266 -17.55 5.37 -8.21
C PRO A 266 -19.02 5.36 -8.65
N ASN A 267 -19.36 6.22 -9.60
CA ASN A 267 -20.66 6.20 -10.29
C ASN A 267 -20.91 4.85 -10.97
#